data_AF-A0A2E2KFJ4-F1
#
_entry.id   AF-A0A2E2KFJ4-F1
#
_cell.length_a   1.000
_cell.length_b   1.000
_cell.length_c   1.000
_cell.angle_alpha   90.00
_cell.angle_beta   90.00
_cell.angle_gamma   90.00
#
_symmetry.space_group_name_H-M   'P 1'
#
loop_
_entity.id
_entity.type
_entity.pdbx_description
1 polymer ?
#
loop_
_entity_poly.entity_id
_entity_poly.type
_entity_poly.pdbx_seq_one_letter_code
_entity_poly.pdbx_strand_id
1 'polypeptide(L)'
;MRFSDLNCFVDLSCFKDGTFYEQALDELAIDELLNCLSRIEWIDGKNARHDAYQRLQLAAEQAAINGWIRDSRQLLPHEEAAPLEGMMIADFERSERAAILFALNQGLSLLETITLKRSDLRNMALTPAAAQIVSRLTPHLHCQWLFWYECNGSPVPLSCLPARWRQRMPMNWEHFAKAYHGVKTAPASTANIA
;
A
#
# COMPACT_ATOMS: atom_id res chain seq x y z
N MET A 1 7.52 10.54 20.92
CA MET A 1 8.15 9.55 20.02
C MET A 1 7.26 9.38 18.81
N ARG A 2 7.80 9.17 17.60
CA ARG A 2 7.00 9.03 16.38
C ARG A 2 6.67 7.58 16.09
N PHE A 3 5.64 7.35 15.27
CA PHE A 3 5.29 6.00 14.82
C PHE A 3 6.43 5.33 14.03
N SER A 4 7.14 6.08 13.19
CA SER A 4 8.32 5.61 12.46
C SER A 4 9.38 4.95 13.35
N ASP A 5 9.51 5.43 14.59
CA ASP A 5 10.55 4.98 15.51
C ASP A 5 10.26 3.58 16.07
N LEU A 6 9.01 3.09 15.93
CA LEU A 6 8.62 1.75 16.35
C LEU A 6 9.20 0.64 15.45
N ASN A 7 9.60 0.96 14.21
CA ASN A 7 10.20 0.02 13.26
C ASN A 7 9.41 -1.30 13.05
N CYS A 8 8.10 -1.31 13.26
CA CYS A 8 7.27 -2.52 13.14
C CYS A 8 6.93 -2.89 11.69
N PHE A 9 7.05 -1.94 10.75
CA PHE A 9 6.64 -2.08 9.34
C PHE A 9 7.78 -1.77 8.34
N VAL A 10 9.02 -2.10 8.68
CA VAL A 10 10.21 -1.78 7.85
C VAL A 10 10.09 -2.32 6.42
N ASP A 11 9.47 -3.48 6.22
CA ASP A 11 9.33 -4.14 4.92
C ASP A 11 8.16 -3.61 4.06
N LEU A 12 7.11 -3.10 4.71
CA LEU A 12 5.83 -2.68 4.11
C LEU A 12 5.86 -1.20 3.69
N SER A 13 6.88 -0.83 2.91
CA SER A 13 7.18 0.58 2.65
C SER A 13 6.24 1.27 1.65
N CYS A 14 5.52 0.52 0.80
CA CYS A 14 4.47 1.06 -0.07
C CYS A 14 3.28 1.67 0.70
N PHE A 15 3.26 1.51 2.03
CA PHE A 15 2.26 2.07 2.94
C PHE A 15 2.77 3.25 3.77
N LYS A 16 4.05 3.67 3.60
CA LYS A 16 4.65 4.87 4.23
C LYS A 16 4.11 6.20 3.69
N ASP A 17 3.14 6.14 2.77
CA ASP A 17 2.48 7.30 2.17
C ASP A 17 1.43 7.95 3.10
N GLY A 18 1.25 7.39 4.30
CA GLY A 18 0.40 7.96 5.34
C GLY A 18 1.17 8.98 6.18
N THR A 19 0.57 10.15 6.40
CA THR A 19 1.05 11.18 7.35
C THR A 19 1.25 10.63 8.76
N PHE A 20 0.60 9.51 9.09
CA PHE A 20 0.68 8.84 10.39
C PHE A 20 2.10 8.34 10.76
N TYR A 21 2.97 8.03 9.78
CA TYR A 21 4.32 7.54 10.10
C TYR A 21 5.16 8.59 10.85
N GLU A 22 4.92 9.87 10.59
CA GLU A 22 5.65 10.98 11.21
C GLU A 22 4.90 11.59 12.42
N GLN A 23 3.67 11.14 12.68
CA GLN A 23 2.88 11.58 13.82
C GLN A 23 3.44 11.02 15.13
N ALA A 24 3.20 11.74 16.21
CA ALA A 24 3.51 11.28 17.56
C ALA A 24 2.59 10.11 17.95
N LEU A 25 3.10 9.16 18.73
CA LEU A 25 2.36 7.95 19.12
C LEU A 25 1.05 8.25 19.87
N ASP A 26 1.02 9.35 20.63
CA ASP A 26 -0.10 9.82 21.44
C ASP A 26 -1.15 10.62 20.65
N GLU A 27 -0.80 11.08 19.45
CA GLU A 27 -1.69 11.83 18.54
C GLU A 27 -2.26 10.95 17.42
N LEU A 28 -1.84 9.69 17.36
CA LEU A 28 -2.17 8.79 16.27
C LEU A 28 -3.65 8.38 16.32
N ALA A 29 -4.37 8.59 15.22
CA ALA A 29 -5.74 8.10 15.10
C ALA A 29 -5.76 6.59 14.80
N ILE A 30 -6.45 5.82 15.64
CA ILE A 30 -6.62 4.35 15.48
C ILE A 30 -7.18 4.00 14.08
N ASP A 31 -8.05 4.84 13.52
CA ASP A 31 -8.61 4.66 12.18
C ASP A 31 -7.55 4.70 11.08
N GLU A 32 -6.46 5.46 11.24
CA GLU A 32 -5.36 5.49 10.27
C GLU A 32 -4.56 4.18 10.27
N LEU A 33 -4.37 3.58 11.45
CA LEU A 33 -3.76 2.24 11.59
C LEU A 33 -4.66 1.15 11.01
N LEU A 34 -5.96 1.24 11.25
CA LEU A 34 -6.91 0.29 10.68
C LEU A 34 -6.90 0.36 9.16
N ASN A 35 -6.95 1.56 8.59
CA ASN A 35 -6.84 1.77 7.15
C ASN A 35 -5.52 1.22 6.59
N CYS A 36 -4.42 1.34 7.33
CA CYS A 36 -3.13 0.76 6.94
C CYS A 36 -3.21 -0.78 6.86
N LEU A 37 -3.74 -1.44 7.89
CA LEU A 37 -3.91 -2.89 7.93
C LEU A 37 -4.86 -3.40 6.85
N SER A 38 -5.97 -2.69 6.59
CA SER A 38 -6.88 -3.02 5.49
C SER A 38 -6.20 -2.90 4.13
N ARG A 39 -5.37 -1.87 3.91
CA ARG A 39 -4.58 -1.74 2.67
C ARG A 39 -3.57 -2.87 2.51
N ILE A 40 -2.94 -3.33 3.60
CA ILE A 40 -2.04 -4.49 3.58
C ILE A 40 -2.81 -5.74 3.16
N GLU A 41 -4.00 -5.98 3.71
CA GLU A 41 -4.85 -7.10 3.29
C GLU A 41 -5.23 -7.02 1.80
N TRP A 42 -5.56 -5.84 1.31
CA TRP A 42 -5.91 -5.68 -0.12
C TRP A 42 -4.76 -5.99 -1.05
N ILE A 43 -3.54 -5.62 -0.67
CA ILE A 43 -2.36 -5.75 -1.54
C ILE A 43 -1.71 -7.12 -1.39
N ASP A 44 -1.53 -7.60 -0.16
CA ASP A 44 -0.72 -8.77 0.19
C ASP A 44 -1.52 -9.91 0.85
N GLY A 45 -2.81 -9.70 1.10
CA GLY A 45 -3.72 -10.74 1.60
C GLY A 45 -3.79 -10.82 3.13
N LYS A 46 -4.68 -11.71 3.61
CA LYS A 46 -5.02 -11.87 5.03
C LYS A 46 -3.82 -12.21 5.91
N ASN A 47 -2.95 -13.09 5.44
CA ASN A 47 -1.75 -13.50 6.19
C ASN A 47 -0.81 -12.32 6.41
N ALA A 48 -0.60 -11.48 5.39
CA ALA A 48 0.24 -10.29 5.51
C ALA A 48 -0.32 -9.27 6.50
N ARG A 49 -1.65 -9.10 6.52
CA ARG A 49 -2.32 -8.27 7.53
C ARG A 49 -2.14 -8.83 8.93
N HIS A 50 -2.29 -10.14 9.11
CA HIS A 50 -2.11 -10.79 10.41
C HIS A 50 -0.68 -10.62 10.92
N ASP A 51 0.33 -10.87 10.08
CA ASP A 51 1.74 -10.65 10.41
C ASP A 51 2.03 -9.19 10.78
N ALA A 52 1.45 -8.25 10.02
CA ALA A 52 1.56 -6.82 10.30
C ALA A 52 0.93 -6.47 11.66
N TYR A 53 -0.25 -7.00 11.95
CA TYR A 53 -0.94 -6.79 13.22
C TYR A 53 -0.12 -7.34 14.40
N GLN A 54 0.46 -8.53 14.29
CA GLN A 54 1.34 -9.10 15.32
C GLN A 54 2.57 -8.22 15.58
N ARG A 55 3.23 -7.72 14.52
CA ARG A 55 4.38 -6.79 14.66
C ARG A 55 3.97 -5.49 15.35
N LEU A 56 2.79 -4.95 15.02
CA LEU A 56 2.24 -3.76 15.65
C LEU A 56 1.95 -4.01 17.14
N GLN A 57 1.39 -5.17 17.48
CA GLN A 57 1.13 -5.55 18.87
C GLN A 57 2.40 -5.60 19.71
N LEU A 58 3.44 -6.29 19.22
CA LEU A 58 4.73 -6.35 19.92
C LEU A 58 5.33 -4.96 20.13
N ALA A 59 5.25 -4.09 19.11
CA ALA A 59 5.76 -2.73 19.20
C ALA A 59 4.94 -1.85 20.18
N ALA A 60 3.61 -2.02 20.21
CA ALA A 60 2.73 -1.31 21.12
C ALA A 60 2.96 -1.73 22.59
N GLU A 61 3.13 -3.02 22.84
CA GLU A 61 3.50 -3.56 24.16
C GLU A 61 4.85 -2.99 24.62
N GLN A 62 5.85 -2.99 23.74
CA GLN A 62 7.16 -2.41 24.05
C GLN A 62 7.08 -0.91 24.31
N ALA A 63 6.29 -0.17 23.56
CA ALA A 63 6.10 1.27 23.75
C ALA A 63 5.43 1.58 25.10
N ALA A 64 4.49 0.75 25.55
CA ALA A 64 3.88 0.87 26.87
C ALA A 64 4.88 0.55 27.99
N ILE A 65 5.67 -0.52 27.85
CA ILE A 65 6.73 -0.89 28.82
C ILE A 65 7.76 0.23 28.96
N ASN A 66 8.12 0.88 27.85
CA ASN A 66 9.08 1.99 27.83
C ASN A 66 8.47 3.32 28.30
N GLY A 67 7.18 3.37 28.60
CA GLY A 67 6.47 4.57 29.04
C GLY A 67 6.25 5.62 27.95
N TRP A 68 6.36 5.26 26.67
CA TRP A 68 6.13 6.17 25.55
C TRP A 68 4.64 6.39 25.27
N ILE A 69 3.83 5.41 25.62
CA ILE A 69 2.36 5.46 25.61
C ILE A 69 1.86 4.89 26.93
N ARG A 70 0.60 5.19 27.29
CA ARG A 70 0.03 4.75 28.58
C ARG A 70 -0.42 3.29 28.56
N ASP A 71 -0.92 2.82 27.41
CA ASP A 71 -1.48 1.49 27.22
C ASP A 71 -1.25 1.05 25.76
N SER A 72 -0.86 -0.20 25.55
CA SER A 72 -0.66 -0.76 24.21
C SER A 72 -1.94 -0.73 23.37
N ARG A 73 -3.12 -0.77 24.00
CA ARG A 73 -4.42 -0.65 23.34
C ARG A 73 -4.60 0.63 22.54
N GLN A 74 -3.83 1.68 22.83
CA GLN A 74 -3.85 2.94 22.08
C GLN A 74 -3.44 2.76 20.60
N LEU A 75 -2.65 1.72 20.30
CA LEU A 75 -2.14 1.45 18.96
C LEU A 75 -2.73 0.17 18.34
N LEU A 76 -3.74 -0.43 18.98
CA LEU A 76 -4.32 -1.72 18.54
C LEU A 76 -5.74 -1.52 18.01
N PRO A 77 -5.92 -1.37 16.68
CA PRO A 77 -7.26 -1.35 16.09
C PRO A 77 -7.95 -2.71 16.23
N HIS A 78 -9.28 -2.74 16.30
CA HIS A 78 -10.03 -4.00 16.35
C HIS A 78 -9.74 -4.88 15.11
N GLU A 79 -9.46 -6.16 15.34
CA GLU A 79 -9.09 -7.13 14.30
C GLU A 79 -10.26 -7.42 13.33
N GLU A 80 -11.50 -7.11 13.69
CA GLU A 80 -12.70 -7.44 12.90
C GLU A 80 -13.17 -6.33 11.95
N ALA A 81 -12.26 -5.53 11.37
CA ALA A 81 -12.65 -4.71 10.23
C ALA A 81 -12.91 -5.60 9.01
N ALA A 82 -14.13 -5.51 8.47
CA ALA A 82 -14.50 -6.19 7.23
C ALA A 82 -13.57 -5.73 6.10
N PRO A 83 -12.87 -6.65 5.42
CA PRO A 83 -12.19 -6.28 4.19
C PRO A 83 -13.23 -5.74 3.20
N LEU A 84 -12.85 -4.73 2.41
CA LEU A 84 -13.59 -4.39 1.19
C LEU A 84 -13.40 -5.54 0.19
N GLU A 85 -14.17 -6.61 0.37
CA GLU A 85 -14.25 -7.73 -0.56
C GLU A 85 -14.50 -7.17 -1.98
N GLY A 86 -13.59 -7.45 -2.91
CA GLY A 86 -13.62 -6.92 -4.28
C GLY A 86 -12.55 -5.89 -4.63
N MET A 87 -11.77 -5.40 -3.65
CA MET A 87 -10.61 -4.52 -3.89
C MET A 87 -9.24 -5.20 -3.72
N MET A 88 -9.22 -6.52 -3.58
CA MET A 88 -7.98 -7.26 -3.37
C MET A 88 -7.23 -7.43 -4.69
N ILE A 89 -5.95 -7.05 -4.69
CA ILE A 89 -5.01 -7.31 -5.77
C ILE A 89 -3.97 -8.38 -5.38
N ALA A 90 -4.16 -9.05 -4.24
CA ALA A 90 -3.25 -10.07 -3.72
C ALA A 90 -3.01 -11.25 -4.68
N ASP A 91 -3.99 -11.56 -5.54
CA ASP A 91 -3.89 -12.64 -6.51
C ASP A 91 -3.02 -12.28 -7.73
N PHE A 92 -2.63 -11.01 -7.89
CA PHE A 92 -1.71 -10.58 -8.95
C PHE A 92 -0.25 -10.89 -8.56
N GLU A 93 0.58 -11.12 -9.57
CA GLU A 93 2.00 -11.33 -9.36
C GLU A 93 2.67 -10.08 -8.79
N ARG A 94 3.82 -10.25 -8.13
CA ARG A 94 4.52 -9.13 -7.48
C ARG A 94 4.80 -7.95 -8.41
N SER A 95 5.22 -8.22 -9.64
CA SER A 95 5.48 -7.20 -10.67
C SER A 95 4.19 -6.49 -11.13
N GLU A 96 3.10 -7.25 -11.26
CA GLU A 96 1.76 -6.73 -11.58
C GLU A 96 1.23 -5.81 -10.48
N ARG A 97 1.33 -6.24 -9.21
CA ARG A 97 0.96 -5.42 -8.05
C ARG A 97 1.78 -4.14 -7.99
N ALA A 98 3.09 -4.21 -8.27
CA ALA A 98 3.94 -3.03 -8.34
C ALA A 98 3.48 -2.05 -9.43
N ALA A 99 3.12 -2.54 -10.62
CA ALA A 99 2.57 -1.71 -11.70
C ALA A 99 1.21 -1.10 -11.34
N ILE A 100 0.29 -1.89 -10.76
CA ILE A 100 -1.02 -1.41 -10.29
C ILE A 100 -0.84 -0.29 -9.27
N LEU A 101 0.01 -0.49 -8.26
CA LEU A 101 0.25 0.51 -7.22
C LEU A 101 0.96 1.74 -7.75
N PHE A 102 1.89 1.59 -8.69
CA PHE A 102 2.51 2.74 -9.34
C PHE A 102 1.47 3.56 -10.10
N ALA A 103 0.58 2.90 -10.86
CA ALA A 103 -0.49 3.55 -11.60
C ALA A 103 -1.41 4.35 -10.67
N LEU A 104 -1.84 3.75 -9.55
CA LEU A 104 -2.66 4.43 -8.54
C LEU A 104 -1.95 5.65 -7.94
N ASN A 105 -0.72 5.48 -7.44
CA ASN A 105 -0.02 6.56 -6.74
C ASN A 105 0.38 7.71 -7.68
N GLN A 106 0.58 7.44 -8.97
CA GLN A 106 0.90 8.45 -9.98
C GLN A 106 -0.33 9.01 -10.69
N GLY A 107 -1.54 8.51 -10.41
CA GLY A 107 -2.75 8.92 -11.11
C GLY A 107 -2.75 8.56 -12.60
N LEU A 108 -2.08 7.46 -12.97
CA LEU A 108 -1.99 6.98 -14.36
C LEU A 108 -2.98 5.84 -14.61
N SER A 109 -3.33 5.65 -15.89
CA SER A 109 -3.97 4.42 -16.32
C SER A 109 -3.00 3.22 -16.28
N LEU A 110 -3.57 2.01 -16.24
CA LEU A 110 -2.78 0.78 -16.39
C LEU A 110 -2.03 0.77 -17.74
N LEU A 111 -2.62 1.29 -18.81
CA LEU A 111 -2.03 1.30 -20.14
C LEU A 111 -0.81 2.23 -20.23
N GLU A 112 -0.91 3.42 -19.67
CA GLU A 112 0.25 4.33 -19.55
C GLU A 112 1.34 3.66 -18.71
N THR A 113 0.97 3.04 -17.59
CA THR A 113 1.94 2.44 -16.68
C THR A 113 2.72 1.28 -17.30
N ILE A 114 2.06 0.36 -18.01
CA ILE A 114 2.73 -0.79 -18.63
C ILE A 114 3.57 -0.42 -19.86
N THR A 115 3.38 0.79 -20.41
CA THR A 115 4.16 1.31 -21.54
C THR A 115 5.29 2.25 -21.09
N LEU A 116 5.43 2.53 -19.79
CA LEU A 116 6.52 3.33 -19.26
C LEU A 116 7.87 2.66 -19.48
N LYS A 117 8.84 3.46 -19.93
CA LYS A 117 10.25 3.11 -19.99
C LYS A 117 11.02 3.79 -18.87
N ARG A 118 12.18 3.24 -18.51
CA ARG A 118 13.07 3.87 -17.51
C ARG A 118 13.49 5.30 -17.88
N SER A 119 13.61 5.61 -19.16
CA SER A 119 13.90 6.96 -19.65
C SER A 119 12.84 7.98 -19.22
N ASP A 120 11.59 7.54 -19.16
CA ASP A 120 10.43 8.42 -18.96
C ASP A 120 10.40 8.92 -17.50
N LEU A 121 10.94 8.13 -16.57
CA LEU A 121 11.09 8.50 -15.16
C LEU A 121 11.89 9.78 -14.94
N ARG A 122 12.84 10.12 -15.84
CA ARG A 122 13.67 11.33 -15.69
C ARG A 122 12.85 12.62 -15.74
N ASN A 123 11.70 12.59 -16.41
CA ASN A 123 10.84 13.75 -16.63
C ASN A 123 9.57 13.70 -15.76
N MET A 124 9.42 12.69 -14.90
CA MET A 124 8.24 12.52 -14.05
C MET A 124 8.51 12.98 -12.62
N ALA A 125 7.60 13.79 -12.08
CA ALA A 125 7.53 14.02 -10.64
C ALA A 125 6.93 12.79 -9.95
N LEU A 126 7.77 11.98 -9.31
CA LEU A 126 7.34 10.78 -8.61
C LEU A 126 6.80 11.13 -7.23
N THR A 127 5.63 10.58 -6.87
CA THR A 127 5.20 10.52 -5.47
C THR A 127 6.19 9.68 -4.65
N PRO A 128 6.26 9.89 -3.31
CA PRO A 128 7.13 9.09 -2.45
C PRO A 128 6.91 7.58 -2.61
N ALA A 129 5.64 7.12 -2.66
CA ALA A 129 5.30 5.73 -2.92
C ALA A 129 5.81 5.23 -4.29
N ALA A 130 5.62 6.02 -5.35
CA ALA A 130 6.08 5.65 -6.70
C ALA A 130 7.61 5.58 -6.79
N ALA A 131 8.32 6.52 -6.17
CA ALA A 131 9.79 6.52 -6.12
C ALA A 131 10.34 5.26 -5.43
N GLN A 132 9.70 4.81 -4.35
CA GLN A 132 10.09 3.58 -3.68
C GLN A 132 9.80 2.31 -4.48
N ILE A 133 8.67 2.27 -5.20
CA ILE A 133 8.40 1.16 -6.13
C ILE A 133 9.54 1.09 -7.14
N VAL A 134 9.88 2.22 -7.77
CA VAL A 134 10.97 2.30 -8.76
C VAL A 134 12.31 1.87 -8.18
N SER A 135 12.68 2.30 -6.97
CA SER A 135 13.97 1.95 -6.36
C SER A 135 14.12 0.46 -6.05
N ARG A 136 13.01 -0.27 -5.91
CA ARG A 136 12.98 -1.71 -5.61
C ARG A 136 12.84 -2.58 -6.86
N LEU A 137 12.52 -1.99 -8.02
CA LEU A 137 12.42 -2.74 -9.26
C LEU A 137 13.81 -3.18 -9.70
N THR A 138 13.99 -4.49 -9.87
CA THR A 138 15.23 -5.03 -10.42
C THR A 138 15.43 -4.53 -11.85
N PRO A 139 16.52 -3.79 -12.13
CA PRO A 139 16.75 -3.32 -13.46
C PRO A 139 17.17 -4.47 -14.38
N HIS A 140 16.33 -4.84 -15.33
CA HIS A 140 16.74 -5.74 -16.42
C HIS A 140 17.80 -5.07 -17.32
N LEU A 141 18.80 -5.85 -17.73
CA LEU A 141 19.95 -5.40 -18.55
C LEU A 141 19.56 -5.00 -19.97
N HIS A 142 18.63 -5.74 -20.58
CA HIS A 142 18.27 -5.60 -22.00
C HIS A 142 16.84 -5.06 -22.24
N CYS A 143 16.15 -4.62 -21.20
CA CYS A 143 14.75 -4.19 -21.30
C CYS A 143 14.61 -2.74 -20.84
N GLN A 144 14.02 -1.90 -21.70
CA GLN A 144 13.76 -0.50 -21.41
C GLN A 144 12.47 -0.29 -20.60
N TRP A 145 11.56 -1.26 -20.63
CA TRP A 145 10.30 -1.20 -19.91
C TRP A 145 10.55 -1.14 -18.40
N LEU A 146 9.81 -0.24 -17.74
CA LEU A 146 9.89 -0.08 -16.30
C LEU A 146 9.31 -1.31 -15.60
N PHE A 147 8.14 -1.77 -16.05
CA PHE A 147 7.45 -2.93 -15.52
C PHE A 147 7.49 -4.09 -16.51
N TRP A 148 8.03 -5.21 -16.07
CA TRP A 148 8.23 -6.41 -16.86
C TRP A 148 8.09 -7.67 -15.98
N TYR A 149 7.93 -8.82 -16.61
CA TYR A 149 7.97 -10.13 -15.97
C TYR A 149 8.86 -11.08 -16.78
N GLU A 150 9.33 -12.14 -16.13
CA GLU A 150 10.13 -13.16 -16.78
C GLU A 150 9.21 -14.23 -17.39
N CYS A 151 9.36 -14.48 -18.69
CA CYS A 151 8.67 -15.54 -19.41
C CYS A 151 9.71 -16.38 -20.16
N ASN A 152 9.86 -17.64 -19.77
CA ASN A 152 10.82 -18.57 -20.39
C ASN A 152 12.25 -18.00 -20.49
N GLY A 153 12.74 -17.35 -19.42
CA GLY A 153 14.07 -16.72 -19.38
C GLY A 153 14.19 -15.40 -20.16
N SER A 154 13.10 -14.87 -20.70
CA SER A 154 13.07 -13.60 -21.43
C SER A 154 12.23 -12.54 -20.71
N PRO A 155 12.67 -11.27 -20.66
CA PRO A 155 11.86 -10.19 -20.11
C PRO A 155 10.73 -9.82 -21.08
N VAL A 156 9.50 -9.78 -20.58
CA VAL A 156 8.32 -9.37 -21.35
C VAL A 156 7.65 -8.19 -20.65
N PRO A 157 7.22 -7.14 -21.38
CA PRO A 157 6.43 -6.07 -20.78
C PRO A 157 5.13 -6.62 -20.19
N LEU A 158 4.59 -5.98 -19.15
CA LEU A 158 3.29 -6.33 -18.57
C LEU A 158 2.10 -5.93 -19.47
N SER A 159 2.22 -6.05 -20.79
CA SER A 159 1.19 -5.68 -21.76
C SER A 159 -0.13 -6.44 -21.58
N CYS A 160 -0.09 -7.63 -20.97
CA CYS A 160 -1.27 -8.44 -20.65
C CYS A 160 -2.01 -8.02 -19.37
N LEU A 161 -1.44 -7.12 -18.55
CA LEU A 161 -2.02 -6.69 -17.27
C LEU A 161 -3.45 -6.14 -17.42
N PRO A 162 -3.81 -5.32 -18.43
CA PRO A 162 -5.19 -4.87 -18.61
C PRO A 162 -6.17 -6.01 -18.90
N ALA A 163 -5.73 -7.06 -19.62
CA ALA A 163 -6.57 -8.24 -19.87
C ALA A 163 -6.74 -9.08 -18.60
N ARG A 164 -5.64 -9.30 -17.85
CA ARG A 164 -5.68 -9.99 -16.55
C ARG A 164 -6.52 -9.23 -15.52
N TRP A 165 -6.46 -7.89 -15.53
CA TRP A 165 -7.34 -7.05 -14.72
C TRP A 165 -8.81 -7.38 -14.95
N ARG A 166 -9.27 -7.35 -16.20
CA ARG A 166 -10.66 -7.64 -16.54
C ARG A 166 -11.10 -9.06 -16.18
N GLN A 167 -10.17 -10.01 -16.16
CA GLN A 167 -10.46 -11.40 -15.82
C GLN A 167 -10.56 -11.64 -14.31
N ARG A 168 -9.75 -10.93 -13.52
CA ARG A 168 -9.59 -11.20 -12.08
C ARG A 168 -10.33 -10.21 -11.19
N MET A 169 -10.53 -8.97 -11.65
CA MET A 169 -11.18 -7.94 -10.86
C MET A 169 -12.67 -7.85 -11.23
N PRO A 170 -13.58 -7.84 -10.23
CA PRO A 170 -15.01 -7.70 -10.46
C PRO A 170 -15.42 -6.28 -10.87
N MET A 171 -14.49 -5.32 -10.87
CA MET A 171 -14.72 -3.91 -11.18
C MET A 171 -13.74 -3.35 -12.20
N ASN A 172 -14.16 -2.30 -12.89
CA ASN A 172 -13.29 -1.59 -13.83
C ASN A 172 -12.21 -0.78 -13.08
N TRP A 173 -11.16 -0.41 -13.82
CA TRP A 173 -10.01 0.33 -13.28
C TRP A 173 -10.40 1.66 -12.64
N GLU A 174 -11.28 2.43 -13.28
CA GLU A 174 -11.66 3.77 -12.84
C GLU A 174 -12.41 3.75 -11.51
N HIS A 175 -13.35 2.82 -11.33
CA HIS A 175 -14.05 2.63 -10.06
C HIS A 175 -13.10 2.15 -8.98
N PHE A 176 -12.19 1.23 -9.32
CA PHE A 176 -11.16 0.77 -8.37
C PHE A 176 -10.24 1.90 -7.93
N ALA A 177 -9.71 2.70 -8.86
CA ALA A 177 -8.85 3.84 -8.55
C ALA A 177 -9.59 4.87 -7.70
N LYS A 178 -10.85 5.17 -8.04
CA LYS A 178 -11.69 6.07 -7.25
C LYS A 178 -11.93 5.53 -5.84
N ALA A 179 -12.20 4.23 -5.68
CA ALA A 179 -12.35 3.62 -4.37
C ALA A 179 -11.02 3.63 -3.59
N TYR A 180 -9.89 3.35 -4.24
CA TYR A 180 -8.56 3.36 -3.62
C TYR A 180 -8.21 4.73 -3.03
N HIS A 181 -8.49 5.81 -3.76
CA HIS A 181 -8.28 7.17 -3.28
C HIS A 181 -9.39 7.66 -2.35
N GLY A 182 -10.63 7.20 -2.57
CA GLY A 182 -11.83 7.55 -1.79
C GLY A 182 -11.91 6.90 -0.41
N VAL A 183 -11.05 5.93 -0.10
CA VAL A 183 -10.85 5.42 1.26
C VAL A 183 -10.21 6.47 2.18
N LYS A 184 -9.73 7.61 1.64
CA LYS A 184 -9.48 8.78 2.47
C LYS A 184 -10.82 9.40 2.92
N THR A 185 -11.01 9.35 4.24
CA THR A 185 -12.00 10.11 5.02
C THR A 185 -13.47 9.70 4.87
N ALA A 186 -13.93 8.80 5.73
CA ALA A 186 -15.11 9.18 6.51
C ALA A 186 -14.67 10.39 7.35
N PRO A 187 -15.32 11.57 7.26
CA PRO A 187 -15.03 12.63 8.21
C PRO A 187 -15.34 12.06 9.59
N ALA A 188 -14.42 12.26 10.54
CA ALA A 188 -14.68 12.00 11.95
C ALA A 188 -16.07 12.57 12.26
N SER A 189 -17.02 11.70 12.62
CA SER A 189 -18.34 12.18 12.98
C SER A 189 -18.13 13.15 14.12
N THR A 190 -18.35 14.44 13.87
CA THR A 190 -18.60 15.39 14.93
C THR A 190 -19.91 14.92 15.57
N ALA A 191 -19.76 14.05 16.56
CA ALA A 191 -20.81 13.78 17.51
C ALA A 191 -21.12 15.12 18.16
N ASN A 192 -22.21 15.73 17.70
CA ASN A 192 -22.83 16.86 18.36
C ASN A 192 -23.10 16.44 19.81
N ILE A 193 -22.31 16.98 20.72
CA ILE A 193 -22.67 17.03 22.13
C ILE A 193 -23.70 18.15 22.22
N ALA A 194 -24.96 17.75 22.31
CA ALA A 194 -26.07 18.59 22.74
C ALA A 194 -26.10 18.64 24.28
#